data_AF-A0A269WCG7-F1
#
_entry.id   AF-A0A269WCG7-F1
#
_cell.length_a   1.000
_cell.length_b   1.000
_cell.length_c   1.000
_cell.angle_alpha   90.00
_cell.angle_beta   90.00
_cell.angle_gamma   90.00
#
_symmetry.space_group_name_H-M   'P 1'
#
loop_
_entity.id
_entity.type
_entity.pdbx_description
1 polymer ?
#
loop_
_entity_poly.entity_id
_entity_poly.type
_entity_poly.pdbx_seq_one_letter_code
_entity_poly.pdbx_strand_id
1 'polypeptide(L)'
;MRKQHGLHHKLALFRQQYPVRTFVHSGIRISYHIGGSHEPALILLPGAIGNGEAFFLHMLELAQRYTVISFYYGEAASMDQIAAGVLAVLLRYHGAAHLEIRQGGHLSLITDMDLYVERIIRFMDGEGTVTDA
;
A
#
# COMPACT_ATOMS: atom_id res chain seq x y z
N MET A 1 -27.51 -14.78 6.94
CA MET A 1 -26.63 -14.07 7.90
C MET A 1 -25.33 -14.81 8.31
N ARG A 2 -24.80 -15.79 7.55
CA ARG A 2 -23.53 -16.48 7.89
C ARG A 2 -22.24 -15.78 7.41
N LYS A 3 -22.29 -14.96 6.35
CA LYS A 3 -21.08 -14.39 5.71
C LYS A 3 -20.39 -13.27 6.52
N GLN A 4 -21.15 -12.45 7.25
CA GLN A 4 -20.60 -11.32 8.02
C GLN A 4 -19.69 -11.76 9.18
N HIS A 5 -20.06 -12.82 9.90
CA HIS A 5 -19.25 -13.36 11.01
C HIS A 5 -17.85 -13.81 10.55
N GLY A 6 -17.73 -14.36 9.35
CA GLY A 6 -16.44 -14.77 8.78
C GLY A 6 -15.53 -13.59 8.43
N LEU A 7 -16.08 -12.47 7.94
CA LEU A 7 -15.27 -11.31 7.55
C LEU A 7 -14.66 -10.59 8.76
N HIS A 8 -15.44 -10.40 9.84
CA HIS A 8 -14.93 -9.81 11.08
C HIS A 8 -13.84 -10.66 11.73
N HIS A 9 -14.01 -11.99 11.72
CA HIS A 9 -12.98 -12.89 12.23
C HIS A 9 -11.69 -12.82 11.39
N LYS A 10 -11.80 -12.81 10.05
CA LYS A 10 -10.64 -12.63 9.16
C LYS A 10 -9.94 -11.29 9.37
N LEU A 11 -10.69 -10.21 9.59
CA LEU A 11 -10.11 -8.90 9.89
C LEU A 11 -9.41 -8.88 11.25
N ALA A 12 -9.96 -9.55 12.28
CA ALA A 12 -9.32 -9.68 13.58
C ALA A 12 -8.00 -10.47 13.48
N LEU A 13 -7.99 -11.60 12.75
CA LEU A 13 -6.78 -12.38 12.48
C LEU A 13 -5.74 -11.56 11.70
N PHE A 14 -6.18 -10.82 10.68
CA PHE A 14 -5.33 -9.91 9.93
C PHE A 14 -4.62 -8.89 10.85
N ARG A 15 -5.37 -8.21 11.73
CA ARG A 15 -4.82 -7.22 12.66
C ARG A 15 -3.85 -7.84 13.67
N GLN A 16 -4.10 -9.09 14.07
CA GLN A 16 -3.20 -9.82 14.97
C GLN A 16 -1.90 -10.23 14.26
N GLN A 17 -2.01 -10.75 13.04
CA GLN A 17 -0.88 -11.26 12.27
C GLN A 17 -0.01 -10.14 11.68
N TYR A 18 -0.64 -9.06 11.24
CA TYR A 18 0.00 -7.90 10.64
C TYR A 18 -0.37 -6.65 11.45
N PRO A 19 0.21 -6.45 12.64
CA PRO A 19 -0.09 -5.27 13.44
C PRO A 19 0.33 -3.99 12.71
N VAL A 20 -0.43 -2.91 12.94
CA VAL A 20 -0.09 -1.59 12.39
C VAL A 20 1.27 -1.16 12.94
N ARG A 21 2.19 -0.84 12.03
CA ARG A 21 3.46 -0.21 12.33
C ARG A 21 3.36 1.28 12.07
N THR A 22 4.02 2.06 12.91
CA THR A 22 4.04 3.51 12.78
C THR A 22 5.43 4.08 13.02
N PHE A 23 5.71 5.22 12.40
CA PHE A 23 6.88 6.06 12.69
C PHE A 23 6.62 7.47 12.18
N VAL A 24 7.46 8.42 12.60
CA VAL A 24 7.39 9.81 12.14
C VAL A 24 8.45 10.05 11.07
N HIS A 25 8.05 10.68 9.97
CA HIS A 25 8.93 11.14 8.90
C HIS A 25 8.51 12.53 8.49
N SER A 26 9.44 13.50 8.48
CA SER A 26 9.17 14.89 8.12
C SER A 26 7.99 15.51 8.89
N GLY A 27 7.83 15.15 10.17
CA GLY A 27 6.76 15.63 11.03
C GLY A 27 5.41 14.93 10.87
N ILE A 28 5.29 13.95 9.97
CA ILE A 28 4.04 13.23 9.69
C ILE A 28 4.13 11.82 10.24
N ARG A 29 3.06 11.38 10.90
CA ARG A 29 2.92 9.99 11.35
C ARG A 29 2.54 9.10 10.17
N ILE A 30 3.46 8.26 9.74
CA ILE A 30 3.24 7.21 8.76
C ILE A 30 2.73 5.97 9.47
N SER A 31 1.66 5.37 8.95
CA SER A 31 1.11 4.11 9.45
C SER A 31 0.93 3.11 8.32
N TYR A 32 1.28 1.85 8.54
CA TYR A 32 1.19 0.80 7.53
C TYR A 32 1.10 -0.59 8.17
N HIS A 33 0.55 -1.55 7.43
CA HIS A 33 0.75 -2.97 7.68
C HIS A 33 1.91 -3.48 6.83
N ILE A 34 2.65 -4.46 7.33
CA ILE A 34 3.63 -5.21 6.54
C ILE A 34 3.57 -6.69 6.89
N GLY A 35 3.69 -7.54 5.87
CA GLY A 35 3.67 -9.00 6.00
C GLY A 35 4.40 -9.67 4.86
N GLY A 36 4.74 -10.94 5.03
CA GLY A 36 5.57 -11.69 4.09
C GLY A 36 7.06 -11.38 4.22
N SER A 37 7.88 -12.14 3.50
CA SER A 37 9.35 -12.04 3.56
C SER A 37 10.01 -12.38 2.22
N HIS A 38 9.26 -12.23 1.14
CA HIS A 38 9.71 -12.57 -0.21
C HIS A 38 9.90 -11.30 -1.02
N GLU A 39 10.91 -11.30 -1.89
CA GLU A 39 11.06 -10.26 -2.91
C GLU A 39 10.27 -10.66 -4.16
N PRO A 40 9.66 -9.71 -4.88
CA PRO A 40 9.65 -8.27 -4.62
C PRO A 40 8.62 -7.84 -3.57
N ALA A 41 8.76 -6.60 -3.06
CA ALA A 41 7.75 -5.95 -2.26
C ALA A 41 6.57 -5.42 -3.10
N LEU A 42 5.34 -5.62 -2.60
CA LEU A 42 4.11 -5.08 -3.16
C LEU A 42 3.56 -3.99 -2.24
N ILE A 43 3.19 -2.85 -2.82
CA ILE A 43 2.52 -1.76 -2.08
C ILE A 43 1.03 -1.75 -2.42
N LEU A 44 0.20 -1.66 -1.38
CA LEU A 44 -1.24 -1.47 -1.48
C LEU A 44 -1.58 -0.04 -1.06
N LEU A 45 -2.00 0.78 -2.02
CA LEU A 45 -2.43 2.16 -1.79
C LEU A 45 -3.96 2.21 -1.81
N PRO A 46 -4.61 2.54 -0.68
CA PRO A 46 -6.07 2.64 -0.65
C PRO A 46 -6.60 3.79 -1.51
N GLY A 47 -7.88 3.74 -1.85
CA GLY A 47 -8.56 4.88 -2.48
C GLY A 47 -8.62 6.11 -1.56
N ALA A 48 -9.37 7.13 -1.97
CA ALA A 48 -9.40 8.47 -1.35
C ALA A 48 -9.55 8.52 0.19
N ILE A 49 -10.16 7.50 0.81
CA ILE A 49 -10.37 7.42 2.26
C ILE A 49 -9.08 7.06 3.03
N GLY A 50 -8.05 6.55 2.35
CA GLY A 50 -6.73 6.36 2.96
C GLY A 50 -6.63 5.26 4.02
N ASN A 51 -7.53 4.27 3.98
CA ASN A 51 -7.56 3.19 4.98
C ASN A 51 -6.67 2.00 4.56
N GLY A 52 -5.61 1.73 5.31
CA GLY A 52 -4.68 0.62 5.08
C GLY A 52 -5.26 -0.78 5.25
N GLU A 53 -6.51 -0.92 5.70
CA GLU A 53 -7.21 -2.21 5.75
C GLU A 53 -8.11 -2.45 4.53
N ALA A 54 -8.22 -1.50 3.59
CA ALA A 54 -9.10 -1.61 2.42
C ALA A 54 -8.84 -2.89 1.61
N PHE A 55 -7.61 -3.39 1.62
CA PHE A 55 -7.18 -4.58 0.89
C PHE A 55 -6.73 -5.73 1.81
N PHE A 56 -7.21 -5.80 3.05
CA PHE A 56 -6.72 -6.80 4.02
C PHE A 56 -6.85 -8.26 3.55
N LEU A 57 -7.91 -8.57 2.78
CA LEU A 57 -8.09 -9.91 2.18
C LEU A 57 -7.04 -10.20 1.11
N HIS A 58 -6.65 -9.20 0.31
CA HIS A 58 -5.57 -9.34 -0.67
C HIS A 58 -4.23 -9.51 0.03
N MET A 59 -3.98 -8.73 1.08
CA MET A 59 -2.74 -8.86 1.86
C MET A 59 -2.60 -10.25 2.50
N LEU A 60 -3.69 -10.84 3.04
CA LEU A 60 -3.67 -12.20 3.57
C LEU A 60 -3.23 -13.25 2.53
N GLU A 61 -3.63 -13.07 1.26
CA GLU A 61 -3.25 -13.98 0.18
C GLU A 61 -1.83 -13.68 -0.34
N LEU A 62 -1.55 -12.41 -0.66
CA LEU A 62 -0.31 -11.98 -1.29
C LEU A 62 0.90 -12.13 -0.36
N ALA A 63 0.74 -11.96 0.95
CA ALA A 63 1.82 -12.09 1.93
C ALA A 63 2.39 -13.52 2.02
N GLN A 64 1.71 -14.52 1.43
CA GLN A 64 2.23 -15.88 1.29
C GLN A 64 3.33 -16.00 0.23
N ARG A 65 3.45 -15.02 -0.68
CA ARG A 65 4.37 -15.07 -1.85
C ARG A 65 5.22 -13.83 -2.02
N TYR A 66 4.84 -12.72 -1.41
CA TYR A 66 5.48 -11.43 -1.53
C TYR A 66 5.62 -10.78 -0.16
N THR A 67 6.55 -9.83 -0.04
CA THR A 67 6.44 -8.81 1.00
C THR A 67 5.32 -7.86 0.59
N VAL A 68 4.36 -7.58 1.46
CA VAL A 68 3.21 -6.74 1.16
C VAL A 68 3.10 -5.63 2.19
N ILE A 69 2.99 -4.40 1.72
CA ILE A 69 2.93 -3.19 2.54
C ILE A 69 1.63 -2.46 2.22
N SER A 70 0.74 -2.30 3.22
CA SER A 70 -0.54 -1.61 3.05
C SER A 70 -0.57 -0.31 3.84
N PHE A 71 -0.81 0.82 3.17
CA PHE A 71 -0.62 2.15 3.76
C PHE A 71 -1.89 2.80 4.27
N TYR A 72 -1.74 3.60 5.31
CA TYR A 72 -2.70 4.62 5.70
C TYR A 72 -2.20 5.99 5.26
N TYR A 73 -3.05 6.80 4.64
CA TYR A 73 -2.69 8.20 4.32
C TYR A 73 -2.62 9.06 5.59
N GLY A 74 -3.37 8.69 6.62
CA GLY A 74 -3.26 9.30 7.95
C GLY A 74 -3.48 10.81 7.91
N GLU A 75 -2.48 11.55 8.39
CA GLU A 75 -2.49 13.01 8.50
C GLU A 75 -1.86 13.72 7.29
N ALA A 76 -1.51 12.99 6.23
CA ALA A 76 -0.94 13.61 5.04
C ALA A 76 -1.93 14.62 4.43
N ALA A 77 -1.50 15.86 4.31
CA ALA A 77 -2.25 16.97 3.74
C ALA A 77 -2.04 17.13 2.23
N SER A 78 -1.04 16.44 1.66
CA SER A 78 -0.74 16.47 0.23
C SER A 78 -0.25 15.12 -0.28
N MET A 79 -0.22 15.00 -1.60
CA MET A 79 0.27 13.80 -2.28
C MET A 79 1.77 13.62 -2.16
N ASP A 80 2.53 14.72 -2.18
CA ASP A 80 3.96 14.68 -1.94
C ASP A 80 4.28 14.06 -0.58
N GLN A 81 3.45 14.34 0.43
CA GLN A 81 3.58 13.74 1.76
C GLN A 81 3.26 12.25 1.75
N ILE A 82 2.26 11.80 0.99
CA ILE A 82 1.95 10.37 0.82
C ILE A 82 3.11 9.68 0.11
N ALA A 83 3.59 10.22 -1.01
CA ALA A 83 4.68 9.65 -1.79
C ALA A 83 5.98 9.58 -0.98
N ALA A 84 6.32 10.66 -0.25
CA ALA A 84 7.46 10.67 0.68
C ALA A 84 7.31 9.61 1.78
N GLY A 85 6.10 9.42 2.31
CA GLY A 85 5.84 8.40 3.31
C GLY A 85 5.98 6.97 2.78
N VAL A 86 5.52 6.73 1.55
CA VAL A 86 5.70 5.44 0.86
C VAL A 86 7.17 5.14 0.66
N LEU A 87 7.93 6.12 0.14
CA LEU A 87 9.37 5.97 -0.07
C LEU A 87 10.12 5.72 1.25
N ALA A 88 9.76 6.44 2.32
CA ALA A 88 10.39 6.27 3.63
C ALA A 88 10.23 4.84 4.19
N VAL A 89 9.07 4.20 3.94
CA VAL A 89 8.84 2.81 4.32
C VAL A 89 9.62 1.86 3.41
N LEU A 90 9.62 2.07 2.09
CA LEU A 90 10.39 1.22 1.16
C LEU A 90 11.87 1.19 1.51
N LEU A 91 12.47 2.36 1.71
CA LEU A 91 13.88 2.49 2.09
C LEU A 91 14.21 1.78 3.41
N ARG A 92 13.24 1.67 4.32
CA ARG A 92 13.41 0.99 5.61
C ARG A 92 13.51 -0.53 5.47
N TYR A 93 12.86 -1.14 4.49
CA TYR A 93 12.76 -2.60 4.38
C TYR A 93 13.59 -3.21 3.24
N HIS A 94 13.79 -2.50 2.14
CA HIS A 94 14.42 -3.06 0.93
C HIS A 94 15.70 -2.33 0.49
N GLY A 95 16.06 -1.23 1.15
CA GLY A 95 17.10 -0.33 0.62
C GLY A 95 16.71 0.25 -0.74
N ALA A 96 17.61 0.97 -1.41
CA ALA A 96 17.28 1.68 -2.65
C ALA A 96 17.19 0.80 -3.92
N ALA A 97 17.37 -0.52 -3.82
CA ALA A 97 17.80 -1.34 -4.96
C ALA A 97 16.74 -2.19 -5.65
N HIS A 98 15.60 -2.51 -5.04
CA HIS A 98 14.63 -3.43 -5.64
C HIS A 98 13.18 -3.05 -5.33
N LEU A 99 12.47 -2.60 -6.37
CA LEU A 99 11.03 -2.30 -6.35
C LEU A 99 10.39 -2.90 -7.61
N GLU A 100 9.41 -3.82 -7.51
CA GLU A 100 8.71 -4.47 -8.65
C GLU A 100 7.20 -4.06 -8.79
N ILE A 101 6.69 -3.85 -10.03
CA ILE A 101 5.30 -3.49 -10.37
C ILE A 101 4.62 -4.68 -10.97
N ARG A 102 3.41 -4.99 -10.52
CA ARG A 102 2.46 -5.70 -11.38
C ARG A 102 1.06 -5.10 -11.25
N GLN A 103 0.53 -4.57 -12.36
CA GLN A 103 -0.83 -4.02 -12.40
C GLN A 103 -1.86 -5.12 -12.12
N GLY A 104 -2.74 -4.90 -11.15
CA GLY A 104 -4.04 -5.56 -11.03
C GLY A 104 -5.03 -4.47 -10.67
N GLY A 105 -6.11 -4.27 -11.44
CA GLY A 105 -7.00 -3.11 -11.37
C GLY A 105 -7.28 -2.56 -9.95
N HIS A 106 -7.29 -1.23 -9.82
CA HIS A 106 -7.39 -0.47 -8.56
C HIS A 106 -6.33 -0.75 -7.48
N LEU A 107 -5.32 -1.59 -7.75
CA LEU A 107 -4.08 -1.70 -6.98
C LEU A 107 -2.92 -1.14 -7.82
N SER A 108 -2.49 0.08 -7.50
CA SER A 108 -1.33 0.70 -8.17
C SER A 108 -0.03 0.16 -7.58
N LEU A 109 0.72 -0.57 -8.39
CA LEU A 109 2.07 -1.05 -8.13
C LEU A 109 3.04 -0.24 -9.03
N ILE A 110 4.11 0.39 -8.49
CA ILE A 110 5.17 1.10 -9.27
C ILE A 110 6.63 0.66 -8.88
N THR A 111 7.55 0.39 -9.84
CA THR A 111 8.93 -0.22 -9.83
C THR A 111 10.01 0.82 -9.85
N ASP A 112 9.63 1.98 -10.35
CA ASP A 112 10.52 3.06 -10.67
C ASP A 112 9.97 4.26 -9.92
N MET A 113 10.81 4.78 -9.02
CA MET A 113 10.44 5.84 -8.11
C MET A 113 10.09 7.14 -8.86
N ASP A 114 10.75 7.41 -9.98
CA ASP A 114 10.48 8.60 -10.80
C ASP A 114 9.17 8.40 -11.58
N LEU A 115 8.96 7.20 -12.12
CA LEU A 115 7.69 6.82 -12.77
C LEU A 115 6.51 6.79 -11.79
N TYR A 116 6.75 6.51 -10.51
CA TYR A 116 5.73 6.48 -9.45
C TYR A 116 5.20 7.88 -9.17
N VAL A 117 6.12 8.83 -8.97
CA VAL A 117 5.80 10.24 -8.77
C VAL A 117 5.08 10.79 -10.00
N GLU A 118 5.62 10.55 -11.19
CA GLU A 118 5.00 11.02 -12.45
C GLU A 118 3.59 10.43 -12.68
N ARG A 119 3.39 9.12 -12.42
CA ARG A 119 2.08 8.47 -12.60
C ARG A 119 1.05 8.85 -11.54
N ILE A 120 1.45 9.04 -10.29
CA ILE A 120 0.54 9.56 -9.27
C ILE A 120 0.05 10.95 -9.68
N ILE A 121 0.96 11.84 -10.11
CA ILE A 121 0.61 13.18 -10.56
C ILE A 121 -0.37 13.10 -11.75
N ARG A 122 -0.06 12.32 -12.79
CA ARG A 122 -0.94 12.18 -13.98
C ARG A 122 -2.30 11.55 -13.71
N PHE A 123 -2.36 10.52 -12.86
CA PHE A 123 -3.63 9.90 -12.48
C PHE A 123 -4.53 10.89 -11.73
N MET A 124 -3.92 11.80 -10.97
CA MET A 124 -4.62 12.79 -10.18
C MET A 124 -5.04 14.04 -10.96
N ASP A 125 -4.32 14.37 -12.04
CA ASP A 125 -4.69 15.45 -12.97
C ASP A 125 -5.80 15.07 -13.96
N GLY A 126 -6.33 13.84 -13.88
CA GLY A 126 -7.47 13.38 -14.68
C GLY A 126 -7.11 12.93 -16.10
N GLU A 127 -5.83 12.78 -16.42
CA GLU A 127 -5.35 12.42 -17.77
C GLU A 127 -5.21 10.91 -18.01
N GLY A 128 -5.59 10.06 -17.04
CA GLY A 128 -5.57 8.60 -17.18
C GLY A 128 -6.82 8.07 -17.87
N THR A 129 -6.86 8.03 -19.20
CA THR A 129 -7.93 7.34 -19.92
C THR A 129 -7.81 5.82 -19.76
N VAL A 130 -8.86 5.24 -19.18
CA VAL A 130 -9.12 3.80 -19.15
C VAL A 130 -9.22 3.30 -20.59
N THR A 131 -8.30 2.44 -21.00
CA THR A 131 -8.54 1.56 -22.15
C THR A 131 -8.51 0.13 -21.63
N ASP A 132 -9.70 -0.45 -21.50
CA ASP A 132 -9.88 -1.89 -21.32
C ASP A 132 -9.44 -2.60 -22.61
N ALA A 133 -8.40 -3.44 -22.52
CA ALA A 133 -8.16 -4.60 -23.38
C ALA A 133 -7.05 -5.48 -22.79
#